data_AF-A0A1H6F640-F1
#
_entry.id   AF-A0A1H6F640-F1
#
_cell.length_a   1.000
_cell.length_b   1.000
_cell.length_c   1.000
_cell.angle_alpha   90.00
_cell.angle_beta   90.00
_cell.angle_gamma   90.00
#
_symmetry.space_group_name_H-M   'P 1'
#
loop_
_entity.id
_entity.type
_entity.pdbx_description
1 polymer ?
#
loop_
_entity_poly.entity_id
_entity_poly.type
_entity_poly.pdbx_seq_one_letter_code
_entity_poly.pdbx_strand_id
1 'polypeptide(L)'
;MKLAKSGEQYPLTLDYTAFHPGYLLKNLEDLSKRPAKLQEKIFEKLFKQAEIANYTDAEYTEYETSLKIYRDLKNSIDTAFDDGKLEGRVEGRAEGMAEGMTKGRAEGLAEGEQQALLCTAEKLKKAGVAVEIIVQTTGLTVREIEGL
;
A
#
# COMPACT_ATOMS: atom_id res chain seq x y z
N MET A 1 20.88 -10.98 2.58
CA MET A 1 21.77 -10.76 3.75
C MET A 1 22.09 -9.28 3.83
N LYS A 2 22.00 -8.69 5.04
CA LYS A 2 21.84 -7.26 5.44
C LYS A 2 20.37 -6.83 5.61
N LEU A 3 19.95 -6.12 6.65
CA LEU A 3 20.52 -5.60 7.92
C LEU A 3 19.35 -4.99 8.74
N ALA A 4 19.59 -4.71 10.04
CA ALA A 4 18.82 -3.87 10.98
C ALA A 4 17.78 -4.59 11.87
N LYS A 5 17.69 -4.36 13.19
CA LYS A 5 18.41 -3.47 14.13
C LYS A 5 18.08 -3.95 15.56
N SER A 6 19.01 -3.71 16.49
CA SER A 6 18.85 -3.49 17.95
C SER A 6 17.52 -3.96 18.59
N GLY A 7 17.51 -4.91 19.50
CA GLY A 7 18.20 -4.76 20.78
C GLY A 7 17.44 -3.81 21.70
N GLU A 8 16.20 -4.14 22.03
CA GLU A 8 15.50 -3.61 23.21
C GLU A 8 14.75 -4.77 23.87
N GLN A 9 15.51 -5.49 24.70
CA GLN A 9 14.98 -6.47 25.62
C GLN A 9 14.34 -5.67 26.77
N TYR A 10 13.02 -5.47 26.70
CA TYR A 10 12.28 -4.83 27.79
C TYR A 10 12.48 -5.65 29.07
N PRO A 11 12.90 -5.02 30.18
CA PRO A 11 13.26 -5.76 31.40
C PRO A 11 12.02 -6.43 32.00
N LEU A 12 12.10 -7.75 32.17
CA LEU A 12 11.02 -8.66 32.58
C LEU A 12 10.75 -8.65 34.09
N THR A 13 11.03 -7.55 34.79
CA THR A 13 10.73 -7.39 36.23
C THR A 13 10.44 -5.94 36.53
N LEU A 14 9.26 -5.44 36.12
CA LEU A 14 8.68 -4.32 36.87
C LEU A 14 8.18 -4.93 38.17
N ASP A 15 8.80 -4.56 39.29
CA ASP A 15 8.36 -4.95 40.62
C ASP A 15 6.95 -4.38 40.86
N TYR A 16 5.93 -5.23 40.69
CA TYR A 16 4.51 -4.85 40.78
C TYR A 16 4.07 -4.50 42.21
N THR A 17 4.96 -4.59 43.20
CA THR A 17 4.69 -4.19 44.59
C THR A 17 4.59 -2.67 44.80
N ALA A 18 4.98 -1.85 43.81
CA ALA A 18 5.03 -0.39 43.97
C ALA A 18 3.72 0.35 43.68
N PHE A 19 2.68 -0.30 43.14
CA PHE A 19 1.38 0.34 42.90
C PHE A 19 0.42 0.03 44.04
N HIS A 20 0.45 0.85 45.09
CA HIS A 20 -0.50 0.76 46.19
C HIS A 20 -1.75 1.58 45.84
N PRO A 21 -2.90 0.96 45.50
CA PRO A 21 -4.12 1.69 45.14
C PRO A 21 -4.58 2.67 46.23
N GLY A 22 -4.25 2.39 47.50
CA GLY A 22 -4.50 3.30 48.63
C GLY A 22 -3.67 4.61 48.60
N TYR A 23 -2.51 4.64 47.95
CA TYR A 23 -1.71 5.86 47.78
C TYR A 23 -2.32 6.80 46.73
N LEU A 24 -2.95 6.25 45.70
CA LEU A 24 -3.60 7.01 44.64
C LEU A 24 -4.93 7.62 45.12
N LEU A 25 -5.71 6.87 45.89
CA LEU A 25 -6.93 7.37 46.52
C LEU A 25 -6.65 8.55 47.47
N LYS A 26 -5.49 8.55 48.13
CA LYS A 26 -5.05 9.65 49.00
C LYS A 26 -4.64 10.92 48.26
N ASN A 27 -4.23 10.84 47.00
CA ASN A 27 -3.75 11.98 46.19
C ASN A 27 -4.75 12.41 45.10
N LEU A 28 -6.02 11.96 45.18
CA LEU A 28 -7.07 12.32 44.23
C LEU A 28 -7.35 13.83 44.18
N GLU A 29 -7.18 14.53 45.29
CA GLU A 29 -7.45 15.96 45.43
C GLU A 29 -6.52 16.83 44.56
N ASP A 30 -5.29 16.38 44.31
CA ASP A 30 -4.33 17.07 43.42
C ASP A 30 -4.53 16.72 41.94
N LEU A 31 -5.17 15.58 41.62
CA LEU A 31 -5.59 15.24 40.26
C LEU A 31 -6.74 16.15 39.77
N SER A 32 -7.58 16.62 40.69
CA SER A 32 -8.71 17.52 40.45
C SER A 32 -8.31 18.92 39.96
N LYS A 33 -7.05 19.35 40.15
CA LYS A 33 -6.54 20.68 39.76
C LYS A 33 -6.10 20.78 38.29
N ARG A 34 -6.13 19.69 37.53
CA ARG A 34 -5.70 19.64 36.12
C ARG A 34 -6.83 20.03 35.13
N PRO A 35 -6.51 20.40 33.87
CA PRO A 35 -7.53 20.75 32.88
C PRO A 35 -8.47 19.57 32.58
N ALA A 36 -9.79 19.83 32.52
CA ALA A 36 -10.85 18.81 32.40
C ALA A 36 -10.66 17.80 31.25
N LYS A 37 -10.15 18.25 30.09
CA LYS A 37 -9.91 17.38 28.92
C LYS A 37 -8.79 16.34 29.13
N LEU A 38 -7.82 16.64 29.99
CA LEU A 38 -6.74 15.72 30.34
C LEU A 38 -7.16 14.83 31.50
N GLN A 39 -8.03 15.33 32.38
CA GLN A 39 -8.64 14.56 33.43
C GLN A 39 -9.40 13.37 32.85
N GLU A 40 -10.33 13.55 31.92
CA GLU A 40 -11.14 12.46 31.39
C GLU A 40 -10.30 11.30 30.82
N LYS A 41 -9.36 11.58 29.91
CA LYS A 41 -8.50 10.53 29.30
C LYS A 41 -7.54 9.86 30.29
N ILE A 42 -7.01 10.61 31.26
CA ILE A 42 -6.11 10.07 32.27
C ILE A 42 -6.91 9.24 33.27
N PHE A 43 -8.05 9.74 33.74
CA PHE A 43 -8.93 9.02 34.66
C PHE A 43 -9.48 7.75 34.03
N GLU A 44 -9.91 7.72 32.76
CA GLU A 44 -10.34 6.48 32.10
C GLU A 44 -9.25 5.40 32.11
N LYS A 45 -8.01 5.76 31.79
CA LYS A 45 -6.88 4.83 31.84
C LYS A 45 -6.58 4.38 33.28
N LEU A 46 -6.67 5.31 34.21
CA LEU A 46 -6.36 5.11 35.63
C LEU A 46 -7.42 4.24 36.33
N PHE A 47 -8.71 4.44 36.02
CA PHE A 47 -9.81 3.60 36.48
C PHE A 47 -9.75 2.20 35.87
N LYS A 48 -9.44 2.07 34.56
CA LYS A 48 -9.19 0.75 33.95
C LYS A 48 -8.05 0.00 34.63
N GLN A 49 -6.95 0.69 34.95
CA GLN A 49 -5.82 0.08 35.65
C GLN A 49 -6.15 -0.28 37.10
N ALA A 50 -6.93 0.54 37.80
CA ALA A 50 -7.38 0.25 39.17
C ALA A 50 -8.43 -0.88 39.22
N GLU A 51 -9.26 -1.01 38.20
CA GLU A 51 -10.24 -2.09 38.04
C GLU A 51 -9.54 -3.44 37.82
N ILE A 52 -8.53 -3.47 36.95
CA ILE A 52 -7.66 -4.65 36.74
C ILE A 52 -6.88 -4.99 38.01
N ALA A 53 -6.45 -4.00 38.79
CA ALA A 53 -5.74 -4.23 40.06
C ALA A 53 -6.63 -4.82 41.16
N ASN A 54 -7.96 -4.76 41.01
CA ASN A 54 -8.92 -5.41 41.90
C ASN A 54 -9.35 -6.81 41.41
N TYR A 55 -8.85 -7.27 40.26
CA TYR A 55 -9.17 -8.60 39.76
C TYR A 55 -8.58 -9.68 40.67
N THR A 56 -9.33 -10.76 40.83
CA THR A 56 -8.79 -12.01 41.36
C THR A 56 -7.81 -12.62 40.36
N ASP A 57 -6.91 -13.49 40.81
CA ASP A 57 -5.93 -14.15 39.93
C ASP A 57 -6.59 -14.87 38.74
N ALA A 58 -7.80 -15.42 38.94
CA ALA A 58 -8.58 -16.08 37.90
C ALA A 58 -9.09 -15.07 36.84
N GLU A 59 -9.69 -13.96 37.27
CA GLU A 59 -10.19 -12.91 36.38
C GLU A 59 -9.05 -12.23 35.61
N TYR A 60 -7.90 -12.05 36.26
CA TYR A 60 -6.70 -11.53 35.60
C TYR A 60 -6.20 -12.47 34.50
N THR A 61 -6.16 -13.79 34.77
CA THR A 61 -5.76 -14.81 33.79
C THR A 61 -6.71 -14.86 32.60
N GLU A 62 -8.02 -14.75 32.82
CA GLU A 62 -9.02 -14.67 31.75
C GLU A 62 -8.86 -13.40 30.92
N TYR A 63 -8.62 -12.27 31.58
CA TYR A 63 -8.35 -10.99 30.92
C TYR A 63 -7.10 -11.08 30.03
N GLU A 64 -5.98 -11.61 30.53
CA GLU A 64 -4.76 -11.81 29.75
C GLU A 64 -4.98 -12.75 28.56
N THR A 65 -5.73 -13.84 28.78
CA THR A 65 -6.08 -14.80 27.72
C THR A 65 -6.89 -14.12 26.63
N SER A 66 -7.88 -13.29 26.99
CA SER A 66 -8.68 -12.54 26.03
C SER A 66 -7.82 -11.54 25.22
N LEU A 67 -6.87 -10.88 25.89
CA LEU A 67 -5.97 -9.91 25.26
C LEU A 67 -5.00 -10.60 24.30
N LYS A 68 -4.52 -11.80 24.66
CA LYS A 68 -3.71 -12.64 23.78
C LYS A 68 -4.47 -13.02 22.52
N ILE A 69 -5.70 -13.53 22.66
CA ILE A 69 -6.57 -13.89 21.52
C ILE A 69 -6.80 -12.67 20.61
N TYR A 70 -7.09 -11.51 21.19
CA TYR A 70 -7.29 -10.28 20.43
C TYR A 70 -6.03 -9.88 19.65
N ARG A 71 -4.85 -9.94 20.27
CA ARG A 71 -3.57 -9.64 19.62
C ARG A 71 -3.27 -10.61 18.47
N ASP A 72 -3.46 -11.91 18.69
CA ASP A 72 -3.23 -12.94 17.68
C ASP A 72 -4.16 -12.74 16.47
N LEU A 73 -5.44 -12.46 16.73
CA LEU A 73 -6.41 -12.15 15.68
C LEU A 73 -6.04 -10.87 14.93
N LYS A 74 -5.68 -9.81 15.64
CA LYS A 74 -5.32 -8.53 15.05
C LYS A 74 -4.08 -8.66 14.14
N ASN A 75 -3.05 -9.34 14.62
CA ASN A 75 -1.82 -9.60 13.85
C ASN A 75 -2.12 -10.41 12.58
N SER A 76 -3.01 -11.41 12.67
CA SER A 76 -3.42 -12.23 11.51
C SER A 76 -4.15 -11.39 10.46
N ILE A 77 -5.07 -10.52 10.89
CA ILE A 77 -5.81 -9.63 9.99
C ILE A 77 -4.87 -8.62 9.33
N ASP A 78 -3.98 -8.00 10.11
CA ASP A 78 -3.06 -6.98 9.60
C ASP A 78 -2.10 -7.60 8.58
N THR A 79 -1.60 -8.81 8.83
CA THR A 79 -0.76 -9.56 7.88
C THR A 79 -1.52 -9.88 6.59
N ALA A 80 -2.74 -10.42 6.69
CA ALA A 80 -3.55 -10.75 5.51
C ALA A 80 -3.89 -9.51 4.67
N PHE A 81 -4.13 -8.36 5.31
CA PHE A 81 -4.39 -7.10 4.61
C PHE A 81 -3.14 -6.58 3.89
N ASP A 82 -1.99 -6.60 4.55
CA ASP A 82 -0.72 -6.16 3.96
C ASP A 82 -0.30 -7.06 2.79
N ASP A 83 -0.46 -8.37 2.92
CA ASP A 83 -0.20 -9.35 1.85
C ASP A 83 -1.13 -9.10 0.65
N GLY A 84 -2.44 -8.97 0.88
CA GLY A 84 -3.39 -8.69 -0.20
C GLY A 84 -3.12 -7.36 -0.93
N LYS A 85 -2.67 -6.33 -0.21
CA LYS A 85 -2.24 -5.06 -0.80
C LYS A 85 -0.96 -5.20 -1.63
N LEU A 86 -0.02 -6.03 -1.18
CA LEU A 86 1.21 -6.31 -1.90
C LEU A 86 0.92 -7.09 -3.19
N GLU A 87 0.12 -8.15 -3.11
CA GLU A 87 -0.30 -8.96 -4.26
C GLU A 87 -1.02 -8.10 -5.30
N GLY A 88 -2.04 -7.34 -4.91
CA GLY A 88 -2.78 -6.48 -5.84
C GLY A 88 -1.91 -5.42 -6.51
N ARG A 89 -0.87 -4.92 -5.83
CA ARG A 89 0.10 -3.99 -6.44
C ARG A 89 1.03 -4.68 -7.44
N VAL A 90 1.46 -5.91 -7.15
CA VAL A 90 2.32 -6.69 -8.05
C VAL A 90 1.54 -7.09 -9.30
N GLU A 91 0.35 -7.64 -9.12
CA GLU A 91 -0.53 -8.08 -10.21
C GLU A 91 -0.91 -6.89 -11.10
N GLY A 92 -1.45 -5.81 -10.53
CA GLY A 92 -1.84 -4.63 -11.32
C GLY A 92 -0.67 -3.97 -12.07
N ARG A 93 0.56 -4.06 -11.53
CA ARG A 93 1.76 -3.59 -12.26
C ARG A 93 2.13 -4.52 -13.40
N ALA A 94 2.06 -5.83 -13.19
CA ALA A 94 2.37 -6.82 -14.20
C ALA A 94 1.39 -6.74 -15.37
N GLU A 95 0.08 -6.68 -15.08
CA GLU A 95 -0.99 -6.53 -16.06
C GLU A 95 -0.84 -5.22 -16.84
N GLY A 96 -0.71 -4.08 -16.15
CA GLY A 96 -0.56 -2.79 -16.81
C GLY A 96 0.69 -2.70 -17.70
N MET A 97 1.79 -3.36 -17.32
CA MET A 97 3.00 -3.42 -18.15
C MET A 97 2.81 -4.32 -19.38
N ALA A 98 2.14 -5.46 -19.22
CA ALA A 98 1.85 -6.37 -20.33
C ALA A 98 0.90 -5.72 -21.35
N GLU A 99 -0.18 -5.10 -20.89
CA GLU A 99 -1.11 -4.37 -21.76
C GLU A 99 -0.43 -3.18 -22.44
N GLY A 100 0.33 -2.38 -21.69
CA GLY A 100 1.08 -1.25 -22.26
C GLY A 100 2.08 -1.68 -23.33
N MET A 101 2.81 -2.78 -23.10
CA MET A 101 3.79 -3.29 -24.06
C MET A 101 3.14 -3.85 -25.32
N THR A 102 2.03 -4.59 -25.18
CA THR A 102 1.31 -5.16 -26.33
C THR A 102 0.68 -4.06 -27.18
N LYS A 103 0.00 -3.10 -26.56
CA LYS A 103 -0.61 -1.96 -27.25
C LYS A 103 0.45 -1.08 -27.92
N GLY A 104 1.49 -0.69 -27.18
CA GLY A 104 2.56 0.16 -27.72
C GLY A 104 3.33 -0.51 -28.86
N ARG A 105 3.53 -1.84 -28.80
CA ARG A 105 4.15 -2.59 -29.89
C ARG A 105 3.27 -2.67 -31.13
N ALA A 106 1.97 -2.87 -30.96
CA ALA A 106 1.03 -2.91 -32.07
C ALA A 106 0.91 -1.54 -32.77
N GLU A 107 0.77 -0.47 -31.98
CA GLU A 107 0.72 0.91 -32.50
C GLU A 107 2.03 1.28 -33.21
N GLY A 108 3.18 1.01 -32.58
CA GLY A 108 4.49 1.32 -33.19
C GLY A 108 4.78 0.52 -34.47
N LEU A 109 4.32 -0.72 -34.56
CA LEU A 109 4.45 -1.52 -35.79
C LEU A 109 3.58 -0.95 -36.91
N ALA A 110 2.32 -0.62 -36.60
CA ALA A 110 1.39 -0.05 -37.58
C ALA A 110 1.87 1.32 -38.08
N GLU A 111 2.31 2.20 -37.17
CA GLU A 111 2.88 3.50 -37.54
C GLU A 111 4.15 3.35 -38.37
N GLY A 112 5.04 2.40 -38.01
CA GLY A 112 6.26 2.12 -38.76
C GLY A 112 5.99 1.60 -40.17
N GLU A 113 5.01 0.70 -40.34
CA GLU A 113 4.59 0.20 -41.65
C GLU A 113 4.01 1.32 -42.52
N GLN A 114 3.14 2.17 -41.96
CA GLN A 114 2.58 3.31 -42.68
C GLN A 114 3.67 4.30 -43.12
N GLN A 115 4.60 4.65 -42.22
CA GLN A 115 5.72 5.53 -42.55
C GLN A 115 6.64 4.92 -43.62
N ALA A 116 6.88 3.61 -43.59
CA ALA A 116 7.67 2.92 -44.59
C ALA A 116 6.99 2.95 -45.97
N LEU A 117 5.67 2.76 -46.03
CA LEU A 117 4.88 2.86 -47.26
C LEU A 117 4.92 4.29 -47.85
N LEU A 118 4.73 5.31 -47.01
CA LEU A 118 4.81 6.72 -47.43
C LEU A 118 6.20 7.09 -47.94
N CYS A 119 7.26 6.71 -47.21
CA CYS A 119 8.64 6.96 -47.63
C CYS A 119 8.97 6.28 -48.96
N THR A 120 8.43 5.07 -49.18
CA THR A 120 8.60 4.34 -50.44
C THR A 120 7.85 5.02 -51.58
N ALA A 121 6.60 5.44 -51.35
CA ALA A 121 5.80 6.16 -52.34
C ALA A 121 6.46 7.48 -52.77
N GLU A 122 7.00 8.26 -51.81
CA GLU A 122 7.74 9.49 -52.12
C GLU A 122 8.95 9.23 -53.02
N LYS A 123 9.74 8.19 -52.71
CA LYS A 123 10.93 7.83 -53.51
C LYS A 123 10.54 7.41 -54.92
N LEU A 124 9.47 6.62 -55.07
CA LEU A 124 8.97 6.19 -56.37
C LEU A 124 8.43 7.38 -57.20
N LYS A 125 7.73 8.32 -56.55
CA LYS A 125 7.25 9.56 -57.19
C LYS A 125 8.43 10.41 -57.69
N LYS A 126 9.46 10.60 -56.85
CA LYS A 126 10.70 11.31 -57.23
C LYS A 126 11.47 10.61 -58.36
N ALA A 127 11.38 9.29 -58.46
CA ALA A 127 11.97 8.50 -59.53
C ALA A 127 11.17 8.55 -60.85
N GLY A 128 10.01 9.22 -60.88
CA GLY A 128 9.18 9.36 -62.08
C GLY A 128 8.34 8.12 -62.42
N VAL A 129 8.09 7.24 -61.45
CA VAL A 129 7.20 6.08 -61.64
C VAL A 129 5.76 6.56 -61.76
N ALA A 130 4.99 5.96 -62.67
CA ALA A 130 3.58 6.30 -62.87
C ALA A 130 2.76 6.10 -61.59
N VAL A 131 1.88 7.05 -61.28
CA VAL A 131 1.06 7.07 -60.05
C VAL A 131 0.23 5.79 -59.89
N GLU A 132 -0.29 5.25 -60.99
CA GLU A 132 -1.06 3.99 -61.03
C GLU A 132 -0.26 2.80 -60.49
N ILE A 133 1.03 2.71 -60.84
CA ILE A 133 1.92 1.64 -60.39
C ILE A 133 2.24 1.83 -58.89
N ILE A 134 2.39 3.06 -58.43
CA ILE A 134 2.62 3.37 -57.01
C ILE A 134 1.39 2.97 -56.18
N VAL A 135 0.18 3.32 -56.61
CA VAL A 135 -1.08 2.90 -55.96
C VAL A 135 -1.16 1.38 -55.84
N GLN A 136 -0.86 0.66 -56.92
CA GLN A 136 -0.91 -0.81 -56.93
C GLN A 136 0.13 -1.47 -56.03
N THR A 137 1.30 -0.84 -55.84
CA THR A 137 2.41 -1.42 -55.07
C THR A 137 2.39 -1.04 -53.60
N THR A 138 1.92 0.15 -53.23
CA THR A 138 1.89 0.63 -51.84
C THR A 138 0.50 0.54 -51.20
N GLY A 139 -0.55 0.36 -52.01
CA GLY A 139 -1.94 0.33 -51.54
C GLY A 139 -2.50 1.70 -51.10
N LEU A 140 -1.73 2.78 -51.27
CA LEU A 140 -2.15 4.14 -50.97
C LEU A 140 -3.11 4.67 -52.04
N THR A 141 -4.00 5.56 -51.64
CA THR A 141 -4.93 6.19 -52.57
C THR A 141 -4.22 7.20 -53.47
N VAL A 142 -4.81 7.44 -54.66
CA VAL A 142 -4.30 8.45 -55.61
C VAL A 142 -4.16 9.82 -54.93
N ARG A 143 -5.12 10.22 -54.09
CA ARG A 143 -5.11 11.49 -53.35
C ARG A 143 -3.94 11.59 -52.37
N GLU A 144 -3.64 10.51 -51.65
CA GLU A 144 -2.50 10.47 -50.73
C GLU A 144 -1.18 10.59 -51.48
N ILE A 145 -1.03 9.90 -52.61
CA ILE A 145 0.20 9.96 -53.44
C ILE A 145 0.35 11.32 -54.13
N GLU A 146 -0.74 11.93 -54.59
CA GLU A 146 -0.71 13.27 -55.19
C GLU A 146 -0.34 14.34 -54.16
N GLY A 147 -0.74 14.15 -52.90
CA GLY A 147 -0.46 15.05 -51.77
C GLY A 147 0.93 14.92 -51.13
N LEU A 148 1.69 13.85 -51.43
CA LEU A 148 3.10 13.66 -51.03
C LEU A 148 4.09 14.48 -51.88
#